data_AF-A0A448WVD6-F1
#
_entry.id   AF-A0A448WVD6-F1
#
_cell.length_a   1.000
_cell.length_b   1.000
_cell.length_c   1.000
_cell.angle_alpha   90.00
_cell.angle_beta   90.00
_cell.angle_gamma   90.00
#
_symmetry.space_group_name_H-M   'P 1'
#
loop_
_entity.id
_entity.type
_entity.pdbx_description
1 polymer ?
#
loop_
_entity_poly.entity_id
_entity_poly.type
_entity_poly.pdbx_seq_one_letter_code
_entity_poly.pdbx_strand_id
1 'polypeptide(L)'
;LGADVSYHAADKEPLYGGDEFPLLPVDTIPPTDIMLAEIGKDVTKKTLLIYGHVDVCSTDDGESWNSDPFTMSIRDGDLVGRGTIDAKGPILGWYNVVETLCVRNYFL
;
A
#
# COMPACT_ATOMS: atom_id res chain seq x y z
N LEU A 1 8.53 5.13 -15.52
CA LEU A 1 7.98 6.45 -15.12
C LEU A 1 9.03 7.54 -14.95
N GLY A 2 10.33 7.22 -14.85
CA GLY A 2 11.34 8.25 -14.56
C GLY A 2 11.23 8.81 -13.14
N ALA A 3 10.67 8.03 -12.22
CA ALA A 3 10.59 8.38 -10.81
C ALA A 3 11.97 8.28 -10.16
N ASP A 4 12.26 9.22 -9.26
CA ASP A 4 13.36 9.12 -8.31
C ASP A 4 12.88 8.27 -7.14
N VAL A 5 13.53 7.14 -6.87
CA VAL A 5 13.07 6.15 -5.88
C VAL A 5 14.15 5.94 -4.84
N SER A 6 13.78 6.09 -3.56
CA SER A 6 14.62 5.77 -2.42
C SER A 6 13.89 4.86 -1.43
N TYR A 7 14.69 4.14 -0.65
CA TYR A 7 14.20 3.29 0.44
C TYR A 7 14.82 3.78 1.74
N HIS A 8 14.00 3.88 2.78
CA HIS A 8 14.41 4.28 4.11
C HIS A 8 14.00 3.20 5.09
N ALA A 9 14.99 2.55 5.70
CA ALA A 9 14.72 1.57 6.75
C ALA A 9 14.12 2.30 7.97
N ALA A 10 12.91 1.91 8.36
CA ALA A 10 12.34 2.29 9.64
C ALA A 10 12.90 1.37 10.73
N ASP A 11 13.22 1.96 11.89
CA ASP A 11 13.63 1.20 13.06
C ASP A 11 12.46 0.37 13.61
N LYS A 12 12.74 -0.49 14.60
CA LYS A 12 11.70 -1.22 15.31
C LYS A 12 10.78 -0.26 16.05
N GLU A 13 9.48 -0.38 15.84
CA GLU A 13 8.46 0.44 16.49
C GLU A 13 7.47 -0.42 17.28
N PRO A 14 6.97 0.06 18.43
CA PRO A 14 5.91 -0.65 19.16
C PRO A 14 4.62 -0.68 18.35
N LEU A 15 4.05 -1.87 18.19
CA LEU A 15 2.70 -2.07 17.68
C LEU A 15 1.72 -1.84 18.82
N TYR A 16 0.75 -0.94 18.63
CA TYR A 16 -0.29 -0.65 19.60
C TYR A 16 -1.59 -1.36 19.22
N GLY A 17 -2.27 -1.94 20.21
CA GLY A 17 -3.52 -2.67 20.02
C GLY A 17 -4.47 -2.53 21.20
N GLY A 18 -5.66 -3.11 21.05
CA GLY A 18 -6.75 -3.05 22.02
C GLY A 18 -7.98 -2.30 21.50
N ASP A 19 -9.09 -2.46 22.21
CA ASP A 19 -10.39 -1.88 21.85
C ASP A 19 -10.71 -0.57 22.60
N GLU A 20 -9.85 -0.17 23.54
CA GLU A 20 -10.03 1.01 24.38
C GLU A 20 -8.85 1.98 24.27
N PHE A 21 -9.15 3.28 24.28
CA PHE A 21 -8.14 4.33 24.20
C PHE A 21 -7.68 4.79 25.60
N PRO A 22 -6.38 5.04 25.84
CA PRO A 22 -5.28 4.92 24.88
C PRO A 22 -4.90 3.47 24.61
N LEU A 23 -4.56 3.19 23.34
CA LEU A 23 -4.07 1.87 22.94
C LEU A 23 -2.77 1.54 23.70
N LEU A 24 -2.58 0.26 24.02
CA LEU A 24 -1.39 -0.21 24.73
C LEU A 24 -0.45 -0.92 23.75
N PRO A 25 0.89 -0.87 23.97
CA PRO A 25 1.82 -1.66 23.18
C PRO A 25 1.52 -3.16 23.36
N VAL A 26 1.34 -3.87 22.26
CA VAL A 26 1.04 -5.32 22.25
C VAL A 26 2.15 -6.13 21.56
N ASP A 27 2.92 -5.52 20.67
CA ASP A 27 4.02 -6.18 19.95
C ASP A 27 5.06 -5.15 19.47
N THR A 28 6.04 -5.58 18.69
CA THR A 28 7.01 -4.74 17.98
C THR A 28 6.99 -5.06 16.49
N ILE A 29 6.79 -4.04 15.66
CA ILE A 29 6.87 -4.17 14.21
C ILE A 29 8.34 -4.42 13.84
N PRO A 30 8.65 -5.45 13.04
CA PRO A 30 10.00 -5.64 12.53
C PRO A 30 10.43 -4.41 11.70
N PRO A 31 11.73 -4.15 11.53
CA PRO A 31 12.17 -3.09 10.64
C PRO A 31 11.53 -3.27 9.25
N THR A 32 10.87 -2.22 8.76
CA THR A 32 10.27 -2.21 7.43
C THR A 32 10.85 -1.08 6.62
N ASP A 33 11.00 -1.29 5.32
CA ASP A 33 11.48 -0.24 4.43
C ASP A 33 10.30 0.64 3.99
N ILE A 34 10.45 1.94 4.16
CA ILE A 34 9.58 2.95 3.59
C ILE A 34 10.11 3.29 2.20
N MET A 35 9.31 3.02 1.18
CA MET A 35 9.61 3.41 -0.20
C MET A 35 9.11 4.83 -0.45
N LEU A 36 10.00 5.71 -0.91
CA LEU A 36 9.66 7.04 -1.39
C LEU A 36 9.87 7.10 -2.90
N ALA A 37 8.89 7.61 -3.62
CA ALA A 37 8.95 7.80 -5.07
C ALA A 37 8.49 9.20 -5.43
N GLU A 38 9.33 9.95 -6.14
CA GLU A 38 9.04 11.31 -6.61
C GLU A 38 9.01 11.35 -8.14
N ILE A 39 7.98 11.98 -8.71
CA ILE A 39 7.83 12.19 -10.15
C ILE A 39 7.57 13.67 -10.41
N GLY A 40 8.45 14.29 -11.21
CA GLY A 40 8.39 15.70 -11.56
C GLY A 40 9.06 16.61 -10.52
N LYS A 41 9.73 17.68 -10.98
CA LYS A 41 10.46 18.65 -10.14
C LYS A 41 10.03 20.11 -10.41
N ASP A 42 8.87 20.29 -11.03
CA ASP A 42 8.35 21.61 -11.39
C ASP A 42 7.80 22.34 -10.16
N VAL A 43 8.55 23.31 -9.67
CA VAL A 43 8.23 24.13 -8.49
C VAL A 43 7.00 25.04 -8.67
N THR A 44 6.48 25.18 -9.89
CA THR A 44 5.27 25.96 -10.17
C THR A 44 3.98 25.15 -9.97
N LYS A 45 4.07 23.82 -9.94
CA LYS A 45 2.94 22.90 -9.74
C LYS A 45 2.76 22.59 -8.26
N LYS A 46 1.58 22.09 -7.89
CA LYS A 46 1.32 21.57 -6.53
C LYS A 46 1.85 20.15 -6.39
N THR A 47 2.43 19.84 -5.24
CA THR A 47 2.87 18.49 -4.89
C THR A 47 1.70 17.71 -4.26
N LEU A 48 1.41 16.53 -4.79
CA LEU A 48 0.46 15.59 -4.22
C LEU A 48 1.24 14.43 -3.58
N LEU A 49 1.06 14.22 -2.28
CA LEU A 49 1.55 13.02 -1.60
C LEU A 49 0.51 11.91 -1.72
N ILE A 50 0.92 10.78 -2.27
CA ILE A 50 0.13 9.55 -2.28
C ILE A 50 0.77 8.61 -1.27
N TYR A 51 0.01 8.26 -0.23
CA TYR A 51 0.44 7.31 0.79
C TYR A 51 -0.36 6.00 0.64
N GLY A 52 0.31 4.89 0.88
CA GLY A 52 -0.28 3.56 0.97
C GLY A 52 0.71 2.59 1.60
N HIS A 53 0.27 1.38 1.87
CA HIS A 53 1.06 0.31 2.46
C HIS A 53 0.91 -1.00 1.66
N VAL A 54 1.92 -1.86 1.70
CA VAL A 54 1.99 -3.08 0.87
C VAL A 54 1.92 -4.38 1.68
N ASP A 55 2.03 -4.26 3.00
CA ASP A 55 1.74 -5.32 3.94
C ASP A 55 0.23 -5.64 3.95
N VAL A 56 -0.08 -6.84 4.42
CA VAL A 56 -1.44 -7.35 4.53
C VAL A 56 -1.55 -8.11 5.84
N CYS A 57 -2.75 -8.13 6.43
CA CYS A 57 -3.00 -8.98 7.60
C CYS A 57 -2.68 -10.45 7.29
N SER A 58 -2.23 -11.17 8.31
CA SER A 58 -2.17 -12.63 8.30
C SER A 58 -3.56 -13.24 8.09
N THR A 59 -3.58 -14.52 7.79
CA THR A 59 -4.81 -15.32 7.76
C THR A 59 -4.91 -16.09 9.06
N ASP A 60 -6.07 -16.06 9.70
CA ASP A 60 -6.33 -16.84 10.91
C ASP A 60 -7.03 -18.16 10.57
N ASP A 61 -6.82 -19.19 11.40
CA ASP A 61 -7.41 -20.53 11.22
C ASP A 61 -8.95 -20.53 11.20
N GLY A 62 -9.59 -19.46 11.68
CA GLY A 62 -11.05 -19.28 11.68
C GLY A 62 -11.62 -18.61 10.42
N GLU A 63 -10.78 -18.12 9.51
CA GLU A 63 -11.25 -17.44 8.31
C GLU A 63 -11.84 -18.42 7.29
N SER A 64 -13.08 -18.18 6.86
CA SER A 64 -13.79 -19.04 5.91
C SER A 64 -13.55 -18.59 4.47
N TRP A 65 -12.34 -18.80 3.97
CA TRP A 65 -12.02 -18.51 2.57
C TRP A 65 -12.48 -19.63 1.62
N ASN A 66 -13.15 -19.26 0.52
CA ASN A 66 -13.57 -20.22 -0.51
C ASN A 66 -12.43 -20.63 -1.49
N SER A 67 -11.27 -19.98 -1.41
CA SER A 67 -10.02 -20.34 -2.12
C SER A 67 -8.84 -19.93 -1.26
N ASP A 68 -7.63 -20.30 -1.69
CA ASP A 68 -6.42 -19.70 -1.15
C ASP A 68 -6.52 -18.15 -1.17
N PRO A 69 -6.42 -17.48 0.00
CA PRO A 69 -6.47 -16.03 0.11
C PRO A 69 -5.36 -15.31 -0.65
N PHE A 70 -4.20 -15.94 -0.83
CA PHE A 70 -3.05 -15.34 -1.50
C PHE A 70 -3.03 -15.61 -3.01
N THR A 71 -4.00 -16.37 -3.50
CA THR A 71 -4.25 -16.55 -4.94
C THR A 71 -5.50 -15.76 -5.34
N MET A 72 -5.30 -14.60 -5.96
CA MET A 72 -6.40 -13.77 -6.43
C MET A 72 -7.26 -14.51 -7.46
N SER A 73 -8.58 -14.48 -7.29
CA SER A 73 -9.55 -15.08 -8.21
C SER A 73 -10.68 -14.10 -8.52
N ILE A 74 -11.35 -14.27 -9.67
CA ILE A 74 -12.54 -13.51 -10.03
C ILE A 74 -13.77 -14.29 -9.57
N ARG A 75 -14.67 -13.66 -8.82
CA ARG A 75 -15.94 -14.23 -8.36
C ARG A 75 -17.05 -13.23 -8.51
N ASP A 76 -18.09 -13.59 -9.27
CA ASP A 76 -19.25 -12.73 -9.53
C ASP A 76 -18.89 -11.32 -10.05
N GLY A 77 -17.75 -11.21 -10.75
CA GLY A 77 -17.22 -9.94 -11.27
C GLY A 77 -16.21 -9.24 -10.34
N ASP A 78 -16.04 -9.71 -9.11
CA ASP A 78 -15.15 -9.13 -8.11
C ASP A 78 -13.79 -9.83 -8.05
N LEU A 79 -12.74 -9.05 -7.78
CA LEU A 79 -11.39 -9.56 -7.51
C LEU A 79 -11.26 -9.94 -6.02
N VAL A 80 -11.26 -11.23 -5.74
CA VAL A 80 -11.22 -11.77 -4.37
C VAL A 80 -9.83 -12.32 -4.06
N GLY A 81 -9.21 -11.77 -3.01
CA GLY A 81 -7.92 -12.18 -2.46
C GLY A 81 -7.48 -11.24 -1.35
N ARG A 82 -6.63 -11.70 -0.43
CA ARG A 82 -6.05 -10.88 0.63
C ARG A 82 -5.21 -9.77 -0.02
N GLY A 83 -5.44 -8.54 0.43
CA GLY A 83 -4.71 -7.37 -0.08
C GLY A 83 -5.31 -6.71 -1.30
N THR A 84 -6.38 -7.26 -1.91
CA THR A 84 -6.96 -6.63 -3.11
C THR A 84 -7.52 -5.26 -2.81
N ILE A 85 -8.29 -5.09 -1.74
CA ILE A 85 -8.82 -3.78 -1.33
C ILE A 85 -7.89 -3.05 -0.34
N ASP A 86 -7.25 -3.79 0.56
CA ASP A 86 -6.44 -3.24 1.66
C ASP A 86 -5.00 -3.80 1.60
N ALA A 87 -4.08 -3.15 0.89
CA ALA A 87 -4.26 -1.89 0.12
C ALA A 87 -3.67 -1.92 -1.30
N LYS A 88 -3.34 -3.12 -1.80
CA LYS A 88 -2.60 -3.28 -3.06
C LYS A 88 -3.39 -2.79 -4.28
N GLY A 89 -4.69 -3.04 -4.33
CA GLY A 89 -5.54 -2.57 -5.43
C GLY A 89 -5.57 -1.04 -5.53
N PRO A 90 -5.90 -0.30 -4.45
CA PRO A 90 -5.84 1.17 -4.45
C PRO A 90 -4.46 1.73 -4.84
N ILE A 91 -3.36 1.16 -4.35
CA ILE A 91 -2.00 1.60 -4.72
C ILE A 91 -1.74 1.39 -6.22
N LEU A 92 -2.09 0.22 -6.75
CA LEU A 92 -1.97 -0.05 -8.19
C LEU A 92 -2.87 0.88 -9.00
N GLY A 93 -4.04 1.24 -8.49
CA GLY A 93 -4.92 2.25 -9.10
C GLY A 93 -4.21 3.59 -9.27
N TRP A 94 -3.57 4.11 -8.21
CA TRP A 94 -2.77 5.34 -8.29
C TRP A 94 -1.59 5.20 -9.26
N TYR A 95 -0.88 4.08 -9.21
CA TYR A 95 0.22 3.79 -10.13
C TYR A 95 -0.24 3.87 -11.59
N ASN A 96 -1.36 3.20 -11.92
CA ASN A 96 -1.92 3.17 -13.28
C ASN A 96 -2.36 4.56 -13.76
N VAL A 97 -2.91 5.40 -12.87
CA VAL A 97 -3.25 6.80 -13.18
C VAL A 97 -1.99 7.59 -13.53
N VAL A 98 -0.96 7.51 -12.68
CA VAL A 98 0.30 8.22 -12.89
C VAL A 98 0.98 7.75 -14.17
N GLU A 99 1.04 6.43 -14.40
CA GLU A 99 1.57 5.85 -15.64
C GLU A 99 0.86 6.38 -16.87
N THR A 100 -0.47 6.35 -16.86
CA THR A 100 -1.29 6.83 -17.98
C THR A 100 -1.01 8.31 -18.28
N LEU A 101 -0.90 9.14 -17.25
CA LEU A 101 -0.66 10.58 -17.40
C LEU A 101 0.79 10.87 -17.86
N CYS A 102 1.77 10.09 -17.42
CA CYS A 102 3.15 10.17 -17.91
C CYS A 102 3.25 9.77 -19.38
N VAL A 103 2.66 8.64 -19.78
CA VAL A 103 2.70 8.16 -21.18
C VAL A 103 2.01 9.13 -22.14
N ARG A 104 0.97 9.85 -21.67
CA ARG A 104 0.26 10.86 -22.44
C ARG A 104 0.86 12.27 -22.36
N ASN A 105 2.02 12.44 -21.71
CA ASN A 105 2.72 13.72 -21.55
C ASN A 105 1.86 14.82 -20.89
N TYR A 106 1.04 14.49 -19.87
CA TYR A 106 0.31 15.51 -19.11
C TYR A 106 1.15 16.16 -18.00
N PHE A 107 2.25 15.54 -17.59
CA PHE A 107 3.09 16.02 -16.49
C PHE A 107 4.36 16.76 -16.94
N LEU A 108 4.76 16.60 -18.21
CA LEU A 108 5.88 17.30 -18.84
C LEU A 108 5.42 18.60 -19.48
#